data_AF-A0A7C2BG54-F1
#
_entry.id   AF-A0A7C2BG54-F1
#
_cell.length_a   1.000
_cell.length_b   1.000
_cell.length_c   1.000
_cell.angle_alpha   90.00
_cell.angle_beta   90.00
_cell.angle_gamma   90.00
#
_symmetry.space_group_name_H-M   'P 1'
#
loop_
_entity.id
_entity.type
_entity.pdbx_description
1 polymer ?
#
loop_
_entity_poly.entity_id
_entity_poly.type
_entity_poly.pdbx_seq_one_letter_code
_entity_poly.pdbx_strand_id
1 'polypeptide(L)'
;MTFVELCLKGEAREEEVDQFVEAWHEGREGADLALHEYLGMRWEEYQLWSTTPSVLPFILAAHKFGTSLADQLPQDKFALAAQARSLSEAANVGARLSSVGKIS
;
A
#
# COMPACT_ATOMS: atom_id res chain seq x y z
N MET A 1 -13.30 -11.65 -0.19
CA MET A 1 -13.60 -10.34 0.41
C MET A 1 -12.27 -9.65 0.57
N THR A 2 -12.17 -8.42 0.12
CA THR A 2 -10.92 -7.65 0.17
C THR A 2 -10.84 -6.80 1.43
N PHE A 3 -9.64 -6.35 1.80
CA PHE A 3 -9.46 -5.44 2.94
C PHE A 3 -10.31 -4.17 2.81
N VAL A 4 -10.36 -3.56 1.62
CA VAL A 4 -11.19 -2.38 1.36
C VAL A 4 -12.67 -2.68 1.61
N GLU A 5 -13.19 -3.83 1.16
CA GLU A 5 -14.58 -4.23 1.43
C GLU A 5 -14.85 -4.41 2.93
N LEU A 6 -13.91 -5.00 3.67
CA LEU A 6 -14.02 -5.17 5.13
C LEU A 6 -14.02 -3.81 5.85
N CYS A 7 -13.18 -2.88 5.41
CA CYS A 7 -13.19 -1.50 5.91
C CYS A 7 -14.52 -0.78 5.60
N LEU A 8 -15.08 -0.97 4.41
CA LEU A 8 -16.37 -0.37 4.04
C LEU A 8 -17.52 -0.91 4.90
N LYS A 9 -17.46 -2.18 5.29
CA LYS A 9 -18.41 -2.81 6.22
C LYS A 9 -18.20 -2.42 7.69
N GLY A 10 -17.05 -1.82 8.01
CA GLY A 10 -16.64 -1.55 9.38
C GLY A 10 -16.18 -2.80 10.15
N GLU A 11 -15.86 -3.88 9.42
CA GLU A 11 -15.31 -5.12 9.98
C GLU A 11 -13.78 -5.09 10.12
N ALA A 12 -13.11 -4.19 9.39
CA ALA A 12 -11.68 -3.95 9.50
C ALA A 12 -11.38 -2.45 9.61
N ARG A 13 -10.28 -2.10 10.27
CA ARG A 13 -9.76 -0.72 10.34
C ARG A 13 -8.52 -0.56 9.48
N GLU A 14 -8.28 0.68 9.05
CA GLU A 14 -7.03 1.09 8.39
C GLU A 14 -5.77 0.72 9.19
N GLU A 15 -5.86 0.71 10.52
CA GLU A 15 -4.81 0.31 11.45
C GLU A 15 -4.46 -1.18 11.34
N GLU A 16 -5.40 -2.00 10.87
CA GLU A 16 -5.22 -3.44 10.74
C GLU A 16 -4.54 -3.82 9.42
N VAL A 17 -4.36 -2.88 8.50
CA VAL A 17 -3.70 -3.11 7.21
C VAL A 17 -2.35 -3.81 7.36
N ASP A 18 -1.58 -3.44 8.38
CA ASP A 18 -0.25 -4.00 8.64
C ASP A 18 -0.36 -5.50 8.95
N GLN A 19 -1.37 -5.92 9.71
CA GLN A 19 -1.62 -7.33 10.01
C GLN A 19 -2.02 -8.12 8.75
N PHE A 20 -2.82 -7.52 7.86
CA PHE A 20 -3.18 -8.14 6.59
C PHE A 20 -1.97 -8.30 5.67
N VAL A 21 -1.08 -7.30 5.65
CA VAL A 21 0.16 -7.31 4.87
C VAL A 21 1.12 -8.36 5.43
N GLU A 22 1.27 -8.45 6.75
CA GLU A 22 2.07 -9.50 7.41
C GLU A 22 1.52 -10.90 7.09
N ALA A 23 0.20 -11.10 7.20
CA ALA A 23 -0.44 -12.37 6.87
C ALA A 23 -0.21 -12.77 5.40
N TRP A 24 -0.25 -11.80 4.48
CA TRP A 24 0.08 -12.01 3.08
C TRP A 24 1.58 -12.33 2.87
N HIS A 25 2.47 -11.60 3.55
CA HIS A 25 3.92 -11.84 3.50
C HIS A 25 4.32 -13.22 4.03
N GLU A 26 3.64 -13.71 5.05
CA GLU A 26 3.84 -15.06 5.59
C GLU A 26 3.17 -16.14 4.74
N GLY A 27 2.44 -15.76 3.69
CA GLY A 27 1.68 -16.67 2.83
C GLY A 27 0.52 -17.36 3.56
N ARG A 28 0.06 -16.79 4.69
CA ARG A 28 -1.09 -17.30 5.44
C ARG A 28 -2.40 -17.04 4.70
N GLU A 29 -2.50 -15.90 4.04
CA GLU A 29 -3.67 -15.48 3.27
C GLU A 29 -3.27 -14.80 1.96
N GLY A 30 -3.98 -15.07 0.86
CA GLY A 30 -3.75 -14.37 -0.41
C GLY A 30 -2.39 -14.64 -1.06
N ALA A 31 -1.67 -15.71 -0.69
CA ALA A 31 -0.37 -16.07 -1.26
C ALA A 31 -0.38 -16.25 -2.79
N ASP A 32 -1.53 -16.63 -3.35
CA ASP A 32 -1.76 -16.80 -4.78
C ASP A 32 -2.24 -15.51 -5.50
N LEU A 33 -2.47 -14.44 -4.74
CA LEU A 33 -2.99 -13.16 -5.23
C LEU A 33 -1.96 -12.04 -5.05
N ALA A 34 -1.97 -11.05 -5.94
CA ALA A 34 -1.16 -9.86 -5.71
C ALA A 34 -1.71 -9.07 -4.52
N LEU A 35 -0.84 -8.45 -3.71
CA LEU A 35 -1.24 -7.71 -2.50
C LEU A 35 -2.30 -6.63 -2.79
N HIS A 36 -2.25 -5.99 -3.97
CA HIS A 36 -3.27 -5.02 -4.38
C HIS A 36 -4.64 -5.68 -4.61
N GLU A 37 -4.70 -6.90 -5.14
CA GLU A 37 -5.94 -7.65 -5.31
C GLU A 37 -6.48 -8.14 -3.97
N TYR A 38 -5.59 -8.59 -3.08
CA TYR A 38 -5.94 -8.99 -1.72
C TYR A 38 -6.51 -7.82 -0.91
N LEU A 39 -5.87 -6.65 -1.00
CA LEU A 39 -6.35 -5.44 -0.36
C LEU A 39 -7.60 -4.85 -1.04
N GLY A 40 -7.85 -5.18 -2.32
CA GLY A 40 -8.96 -4.61 -3.09
C GLY A 40 -8.70 -3.20 -3.58
N MET A 41 -7.43 -2.87 -3.78
CA MET A 41 -6.98 -1.59 -4.31
C MET A 41 -6.60 -1.73 -5.78
N ARG A 42 -6.73 -0.64 -6.52
CA ARG A 42 -6.17 -0.55 -7.88
C ARG A 42 -4.65 -0.50 -7.81
N TRP A 43 -4.00 -0.86 -8.91
CA TRP A 43 -2.54 -0.81 -9.00
C TRP A 43 -2.00 0.58 -8.68
N GLU A 44 -2.65 1.64 -9.17
CA GLU A 44 -2.20 3.02 -8.93
C GLU A 44 -2.30 3.42 -7.46
N GLU A 45 -3.35 2.95 -6.77
CA GLU A 45 -3.58 3.19 -5.34
C GLU A 45 -2.54 2.45 -4.49
N TYR A 46 -2.26 1.21 -4.85
CA TYR A 46 -1.23 0.40 -4.22
C TYR A 46 0.16 1.01 -4.39
N GLN A 47 0.53 1.45 -5.60
CA GLN A 47 1.81 2.11 -5.82
C GLN A 47 1.95 3.36 -4.94
N LEU A 48 0.87 4.12 -4.81
CA LEU A 48 0.86 5.29 -3.96
C LEU A 48 1.03 4.92 -2.48
N TRP A 49 0.25 3.97 -2.00
CA TRP A 49 0.31 3.52 -0.62
C TRP A 49 1.66 2.88 -0.26
N SER A 50 2.22 2.09 -1.17
CA SER A 50 3.54 1.46 -1.02
C SER A 50 4.66 2.48 -0.82
N THR A 51 4.54 3.66 -1.45
CA THR A 51 5.50 4.75 -1.23
C THR A 51 5.14 5.64 -0.04
N THR A 52 3.85 5.81 0.23
CA THR A 52 3.34 6.71 1.27
C THR A 52 2.23 6.02 2.07
N PRO A 53 2.56 5.25 3.12
CA PRO A 53 1.56 4.49 3.88
C PRO A 53 0.47 5.40 4.50
N SER A 54 0.78 6.67 4.76
CA SER A 54 -0.17 7.68 5.25
C SER A 54 -1.28 8.08 4.26
N VAL A 55 -1.29 7.56 3.03
CA VAL A 55 -2.39 7.79 2.06
C VAL A 55 -3.51 6.76 2.16
N LEU A 56 -3.30 5.67 2.91
CA LEU A 56 -4.29 4.61 3.09
C LEU A 56 -5.70 5.10 3.47
N PRO A 57 -5.87 5.98 4.49
CA PRO A 57 -7.20 6.47 4.84
C PRO A 57 -7.85 7.27 3.71
N PHE A 58 -7.07 7.91 2.84
CA PHE A 58 -7.60 8.63 1.68
C PHE A 58 -8.08 7.67 0.58
N ILE A 59 -7.40 6.53 0.40
CA ILE A 59 -7.84 5.47 -0.52
C ILE A 59 -9.16 4.88 -0.02
N LEU A 60 -9.24 4.54 1.26
CA LEU A 60 -10.48 4.02 1.86
C LEU A 60 -11.64 5.03 1.78
N ALA A 61 -11.36 6.31 2.02
CA ALA A 61 -12.34 7.38 1.85
C ALA A 61 -12.81 7.50 0.39
N ALA A 62 -11.89 7.50 -0.58
CA ALA A 62 -12.21 7.58 -2.00
C ALA A 62 -13.15 6.43 -2.43
N HIS A 63 -12.86 5.20 -2.00
CA HIS A 63 -13.73 4.04 -2.23
C HIS A 63 -15.09 4.17 -1.53
N LYS A 64 -15.12 4.68 -0.29
CA LYS A 64 -16.35 4.89 0.48
C LYS A 64 -17.28 5.95 -0.13
N PHE A 65 -16.71 7.02 -0.65
CA PHE A 65 -17.45 8.12 -1.26
C PHE A 65 -17.66 7.94 -2.77
N GLY A 66 -17.07 6.90 -3.38
CA GLY A 66 -17.08 6.70 -4.82
C GLY A 66 -16.37 7.81 -5.60
N THR A 67 -15.41 8.49 -4.98
CA THR A 67 -14.66 9.61 -5.55
C THR A 67 -13.27 9.17 -6.00
N SER A 68 -12.63 9.97 -6.84
CA SER A 68 -11.25 9.69 -7.27
C SER A 68 -10.25 10.02 -6.15
N LEU A 69 -9.19 9.23 -6.01
CA LEU A 69 -8.12 9.48 -5.05
C LEU A 69 -7.48 10.88 -5.22
N ALA A 70 -7.41 11.37 -6.46
CA ALA A 70 -6.93 12.72 -6.78
C ALA A 70 -7.79 13.85 -6.19
N ASP A 71 -9.08 13.61 -5.97
CA ASP A 71 -10.00 14.56 -5.31
C ASP A 71 -9.83 14.56 -3.79
N GLN A 72 -9.41 13.43 -3.21
CA GLN A 72 -9.26 13.27 -1.76
C GLN A 72 -7.87 13.67 -1.26
N LEU A 73 -6.84 13.59 -2.11
CA LEU A 73 -5.48 13.93 -1.73
C LEU A 73 -5.23 15.45 -1.79
N PRO A 74 -4.72 16.07 -0.71
CA PRO A 74 -4.25 17.45 -0.79
C PRO A 74 -3.07 17.54 -1.79
N GLN A 75 -3.01 18.64 -2.56
CA GLN A 75 -2.03 18.83 -3.64
C GLN A 75 -0.57 18.57 -3.21
N ASP A 76 -0.20 18.92 -1.98
CA ASP A 76 1.13 18.66 -1.42
C ASP A 76 1.48 17.17 -1.34
N LYS A 77 0.52 16.33 -0.95
CA LYS A 77 0.73 14.87 -0.90
C LYS A 77 0.74 14.26 -2.29
N PHE A 78 -0.01 14.83 -3.23
CA PHE A 78 0.01 14.41 -4.63
C PHE A 78 1.36 14.74 -5.31
N ALA A 79 2.01 15.83 -4.92
CA ALA A 79 3.36 16.16 -5.38
C ALA A 79 4.42 15.19 -4.80
N LEU A 80 4.33 14.86 -3.50
CA LEU A 80 5.18 13.83 -2.89
C LEU A 80 4.99 12.46 -3.56
N ALA A 81 3.74 12.10 -3.84
CA ALA A 81 3.36 10.89 -4.55
C ALA A 81 3.95 10.80 -5.96
N ALA A 82 3.87 11.89 -6.73
CA ALA A 82 4.43 11.98 -8.06
C ALA A 82 5.97 11.87 -8.04
N GLN A 83 6.63 12.48 -7.04
CA GLN A 83 8.06 12.30 -6.83
C GLN A 83 8.42 10.87 -6.42
N ALA A 84 7.60 10.24 -5.58
CA ALA A 84 7.81 8.86 -5.17
C ALA A 84 7.63 7.88 -6.34
N ARG A 85 6.77 8.15 -7.32
CA ARG A 85 6.70 7.40 -8.58
C ARG A 85 8.04 7.40 -9.33
N SER A 86 8.76 8.52 -9.34
CA SER A 86 10.11 8.61 -9.90
C SER A 86 11.18 7.93 -9.04
N LEU A 87 10.97 7.83 -7.71
CA LEU A 87 11.89 7.14 -6.80
C LEU A 87 11.62 5.63 -6.70
N SER A 88 10.39 5.18 -6.95
CA SER A 88 9.99 3.78 -6.86
C SER A 88 10.49 2.95 -8.06
N GLU A 89 10.77 3.58 -9.21
CA GLU A 89 11.61 2.96 -10.25
C GLU A 89 13.03 2.63 -9.75
N ALA A 90 13.52 3.30 -8.70
CA ALA A 90 14.82 3.03 -8.08
C ALA A 90 14.73 2.13 -6.82
N ALA A 91 13.53 1.80 -6.32
CA ALA A 91 13.34 1.09 -5.06
C ALA A 91 13.40 -0.45 -5.17
N ASN A 92 13.72 -1.01 -6.34
CA ASN A 92 14.02 -2.44 -6.48
C ASN A 92 15.54 -2.74 -6.51
N VAL A 93 16.37 -1.86 -5.95
CA VAL A 93 17.83 -2.10 -5.82
C VAL A 93 18.36 -1.72 -4.43
N GLY A 94 17.64 -2.10 -3.36
CA GLY A 94 18.04 -1.77 -1.98
C GLY A 94 18.26 -2.95 -1.03
N ALA A 95 17.92 -4.18 -1.41
CA ALA A 95 17.75 -5.26 -0.44
C ALA A 95 18.91 -6.27 -0.32
N ARG A 96 20.16 -5.99 -0.77
CA ARG A 96 21.19 -7.06 -0.76
C ARG A 96 22.65 -6.79 -0.36
N LEU A 97 23.09 -5.61 0.09
CA LEU A 97 24.55 -5.40 0.29
C LEU A 97 25.01 -4.79 1.63
N SER A 98 24.39 -5.15 2.77
CA SER A 98 24.94 -4.71 4.08
C SER A 98 25.10 -5.80 5.15
N SER A 99 25.10 -7.09 4.80
CA SER A 99 25.34 -8.16 5.79
C SER A 99 26.25 -9.31 5.37
N VAL A 100 27.13 -9.14 4.37
CA VAL A 100 28.26 -10.05 4.16
C VAL A 100 29.56 -9.26 4.29
N GLY A 101 30.37 -9.61 5.29
CA GLY A 101 31.70 -9.04 5.45
C GLY A 101 32.16 -8.74 6.87
N LYS A 102 31.68 -9.45 7.89
CA LYS A 102 32.38 -9.57 9.17
C LYS A 102 33.33 -10.77 9.08
N ILE A 103 34.54 -10.54 8.56
CA ILE A 103 35.76 -11.37 8.64
C ILE A 103 36.92 -10.44 8.22
N SER A 104 38.04 -10.24 8.90
CA SER A 104 38.69 -10.80 10.09
C SER A 104 39.63 -9.73 10.65
#